data_AF-A0A9D8Y287-F1
#
_entry.id   AF-A0A9D8Y287-F1
#
_cell.length_a   1.000
_cell.length_b   1.000
_cell.length_c   1.000
_cell.angle_alpha   90.00
_cell.angle_beta   90.00
_cell.angle_gamma   90.00
#
_symmetry.space_group_name_H-M   'P 1'
#
loop_
_entity.id
_entity.type
_entity.pdbx_description
1 polymer ?
#
loop_
_entity_poly.entity_id
_entity_poly.type
_entity_poly.pdbx_seq_one_letter_code
_entity_poly.pdbx_strand_id
1 'polypeptide(L)'
;MAQLQSDIGSSPNQKSGISVIGHFPDYRLVASKIGGFCFDLPLCEALTLSADELWHRNRQFLQDRQNRHDVFLLVTNQKEIREGSCLAREFDFLKNIGACILPVGDLSHSRALDALL
;
A
#
# COMPACT_ATOMS: atom_id res chain seq x y z
N MET A 1 -46.62 8.90 -18.73
CA MET A 1 -45.37 9.59 -18.36
C MET A 1 -45.14 9.36 -16.88
N ALA A 2 -44.16 8.53 -16.52
CA ALA A 2 -43.82 8.24 -15.14
C ALA A 2 -42.32 8.46 -14.97
N GLN A 3 -41.98 9.52 -14.24
CA GLN A 3 -40.64 9.83 -13.76
C GLN A 3 -40.42 9.05 -12.46
N LEU A 4 -39.52 8.07 -12.47
CA LEU A 4 -38.92 7.46 -11.28
C LEU A 4 -37.41 7.73 -11.44
N GLN A 5 -36.89 8.77 -10.80
CA GLN A 5 -36.21 8.70 -9.50
C GLN A 5 -35.14 7.60 -9.47
N SER A 6 -33.90 7.79 -9.08
CA SER A 6 -33.02 8.90 -8.69
C SER A 6 -31.69 8.17 -8.45
N ASP A 7 -30.57 8.77 -8.85
CA ASP A 7 -29.20 8.29 -8.59
C ASP A 7 -29.04 7.53 -7.26
N ILE A 8 -28.80 6.21 -7.34
CA ILE A 8 -28.34 5.41 -6.21
C ILE A 8 -26.82 5.57 -6.12
N GLY A 9 -26.41 6.67 -5.47
CA GLY A 9 -25.40 6.63 -4.41
C GLY A 9 -24.02 6.06 -4.75
N SER A 10 -23.33 6.60 -5.75
CA SER A 10 -21.87 6.66 -5.68
C SER A 10 -21.51 7.66 -4.59
N SER A 11 -21.27 7.17 -3.37
CA SER A 11 -20.78 8.03 -2.28
C SER A 11 -19.47 8.69 -2.71
N PRO A 12 -19.31 10.01 -2.49
CA PRO A 12 -18.19 10.77 -2.99
C PRO A 12 -16.94 10.49 -2.13
N ASN A 13 -15.78 10.43 -2.76
CA ASN A 13 -14.47 10.63 -2.11
C ASN A 13 -13.99 9.50 -1.18
N GLN A 14 -13.78 8.28 -1.71
CA GLN A 14 -12.69 7.47 -1.14
C GLN A 14 -11.39 8.19 -1.48
N LYS A 15 -10.91 9.07 -0.59
CA LYS A 15 -9.55 9.61 -0.70
C LYS A 15 -8.62 8.40 -0.77
N SER A 16 -8.04 8.16 -1.94
CA SER A 16 -6.99 7.16 -2.13
C SER A 16 -5.90 7.43 -1.10
N GLY A 17 -5.61 6.45 -0.25
CA GLY A 17 -4.58 6.56 0.77
C GLY A 17 -3.19 6.36 0.17
N ILE A 18 -2.17 6.66 0.96
CA ILE A 18 -0.79 6.27 0.65
C ILE A 18 -0.47 5.07 1.53
N SER A 19 -0.16 3.94 0.92
CA SER A 19 0.38 2.76 1.58
C SER A 19 1.87 2.66 1.30
N VAL A 20 2.67 2.30 2.29
CA VAL A 20 4.14 2.36 2.21
C VAL A 20 4.70 0.95 2.36
N ILE A 21 5.58 0.57 1.43
CA ILE A 21 6.30 -0.71 1.43
C ILE A 21 7.80 -0.47 1.33
N GLY A 22 8.59 -1.37 1.89
CA GLY A 22 10.05 -1.28 1.85
C GLY A 22 10.72 -2.15 2.90
N HIS A 23 12.03 -2.05 3.01
CA HIS A 23 12.79 -2.70 4.06
C HIS A 23 12.53 -2.04 5.42
N PHE A 24 12.40 -2.87 6.45
CA PHE A 24 12.36 -2.39 7.83
C PHE A 24 13.72 -1.78 8.21
N PRO A 25 13.77 -0.67 8.96
CA PRO A 25 12.64 0.09 9.53
C PRO A 25 12.10 1.22 8.64
N ASP A 26 12.71 1.47 7.48
CA ASP A 26 12.51 2.69 6.68
C ASP A 26 11.06 2.94 6.29
N TYR A 27 10.34 1.88 5.87
CA TYR A 27 8.94 2.03 5.46
C TYR A 27 8.02 2.51 6.60
N ARG A 28 8.30 2.11 7.85
CA ARG A 28 7.51 2.55 9.02
C ARG A 28 7.78 4.01 9.34
N LEU A 29 9.05 4.44 9.23
CA LEU A 29 9.42 5.83 9.44
C LEU A 29 8.76 6.74 8.39
N VAL A 30 8.79 6.33 7.12
CA VAL A 30 8.14 7.07 6.03
C VAL A 30 6.62 7.09 6.22
N ALA A 31 5.98 5.95 6.50
CA ALA A 31 4.55 5.88 6.77
C ALA A 31 4.14 6.83 7.90
N SER A 32 4.86 6.80 9.02
CA SER A 32 4.61 7.70 10.15
C SER A 32 4.80 9.17 9.79
N LYS A 33 5.79 9.50 8.95
CA LYS A 33 6.08 10.90 8.55
C LYS A 33 5.01 11.49 7.64
N ILE A 34 4.47 10.69 6.73
CA ILE A 34 3.51 11.16 5.71
C ILE A 34 2.05 10.87 6.08
N GLY A 35 1.80 10.25 7.24
CA GLY A 35 0.46 9.79 7.62
C GLY A 35 -0.05 8.63 6.76
N GLY A 36 0.85 7.87 6.14
CA GLY A 36 0.55 6.73 5.30
C GLY A 36 0.32 5.45 6.10
N PHE A 37 -0.25 4.44 5.45
CA PHE A 37 -0.44 3.11 6.02
C PHE A 37 0.78 2.23 5.74
N CYS A 38 1.08 1.29 6.60
CA CYS A 38 2.03 0.22 6.32
C CYS A 38 1.58 -1.07 6.97
N PHE A 39 2.14 -2.20 6.54
CA PHE A 39 1.92 -3.46 7.22
C PHE A 39 2.64 -3.41 8.58
N ASP A 40 1.86 -3.34 9.65
CA ASP A 40 2.37 -3.35 11.02
C ASP A 40 1.73 -4.52 11.76
N LEU A 41 2.57 -5.48 12.18
CA LEU A 41 2.16 -6.62 12.97
C LEU A 41 2.95 -6.59 14.28
N PRO A 42 2.27 -6.61 15.45
CA PRO A 42 2.96 -6.63 16.74
C PRO A 42 3.94 -7.81 16.82
N LEU A 43 5.15 -7.57 17.35
CA LEU A 43 6.21 -8.59 17.40
C LEU A 43 5.76 -9.87 18.12
N CYS A 44 4.99 -9.73 19.21
CA CYS A 44 4.45 -10.88 19.95
C CYS A 44 3.53 -11.75 19.08
N GLU A 45 2.80 -11.14 18.15
CA GLU A 45 1.95 -11.87 17.21
C GLU A 45 2.77 -12.45 16.06
N ALA A 46 3.68 -11.66 15.48
CA ALA A 46 4.55 -12.10 14.38
C ALA A 46 5.38 -13.34 14.74
N LEU A 47 5.85 -13.45 15.99
CA LEU A 47 6.62 -14.60 16.47
C LEU A 47 5.79 -15.88 16.61
N THR A 48 4.46 -15.78 16.65
CA THR A 48 3.56 -16.94 16.77
C THR A 48 3.08 -17.47 15.42
N LEU A 49 3.28 -16.69 14.34
CA LEU A 49 2.81 -17.05 13.01
C LEU A 49 3.89 -17.82 12.23
N SER A 50 3.46 -18.80 11.47
CA SER A 50 4.28 -19.39 10.42
C SER A 50 4.57 -18.37 9.31
N ALA A 51 5.59 -18.63 8.49
CA ALA A 51 5.91 -17.77 7.35
C ALA A 51 4.74 -17.65 6.35
N ASP A 52 3.93 -18.71 6.21
CA ASP A 52 2.77 -18.71 5.32
C ASP A 52 1.62 -17.88 5.87
N GLU A 53 1.36 -17.95 7.17
CA GLU A 53 0.34 -17.10 7.82
C GLU A 53 0.75 -15.63 7.82
N LEU A 54 2.02 -15.34 8.11
CA LEU A 54 2.56 -13.99 8.05
C LEU A 54 2.38 -13.41 6.64
N TRP A 55 2.72 -14.21 5.62
CA TRP A 55 2.49 -13.81 4.24
C TRP A 55 1.01 -13.66 3.90
N HIS A 56 0.14 -14.54 4.38
CA HIS A 56 -1.30 -14.44 4.15
C HIS A 56 -1.86 -13.12 4.67
N ARG A 57 -1.50 -12.73 5.90
CA ARG A 57 -1.92 -11.46 6.50
C ARG A 57 -1.36 -10.25 5.77
N ASN A 58 -0.09 -10.32 5.35
CA ASN A 58 0.50 -9.26 4.56
C ASN A 58 -0.22 -9.10 3.21
N ARG A 59 -0.49 -10.21 2.52
CA ARG A 59 -1.26 -10.20 1.27
C ARG A 59 -2.65 -9.59 1.46
N GLN A 60 -3.36 -9.95 2.54
CA GLN A 60 -4.66 -9.36 2.87
C GLN A 60 -4.56 -7.84 3.01
N PHE A 61 -3.57 -7.35 3.75
CA PHE A 61 -3.29 -5.92 3.85
C PHE A 61 -3.08 -5.29 2.46
N LEU A 62 -2.23 -5.86 1.60
CA LEU A 62 -1.98 -5.32 0.25
C LEU A 62 -3.26 -5.31 -0.61
N GLN A 63 -4.08 -6.37 -0.54
CA GLN A 63 -5.34 -6.45 -1.27
C GLN A 63 -6.35 -5.41 -0.79
N ASP A 64 -6.49 -5.24 0.53
CA ASP A 64 -7.41 -4.25 1.10
C ASP A 64 -7.03 -2.82 0.71
N ARG A 65 -5.73 -2.52 0.65
CA ARG A 65 -5.23 -1.21 0.21
C ARG A 65 -5.42 -1.00 -1.29
N GLN A 66 -5.18 -2.03 -2.10
CA GLN A 66 -5.48 -1.97 -3.54
C GLN A 66 -6.98 -1.78 -3.81
N ASN A 67 -7.86 -2.44 -3.05
CA ASN A 67 -9.32 -2.28 -3.15
C ASN A 67 -9.80 -0.87 -2.78
N ARG A 68 -9.02 -0.14 -1.98
CA ARG A 68 -9.26 1.29 -1.67
C ARG A 68 -8.59 2.23 -2.66
N HIS A 69 -7.96 1.69 -3.70
CA HIS A 69 -7.18 2.43 -4.69
C HIS A 69 -6.02 3.23 -4.06
N ASP A 70 -5.40 2.70 -3.01
CA ASP A 70 -4.21 3.32 -2.43
C ASP A 70 -3.05 3.35 -3.43
N VAL A 71 -2.22 4.39 -3.31
CA VAL A 71 -0.92 4.45 -3.96
C VAL A 71 0.11 3.78 -3.06
N PHE A 72 0.84 2.79 -3.60
CA PHE A 72 1.92 2.10 -2.90
C PHE A 72 3.24 2.83 -3.11
N LEU A 73 3.71 3.50 -2.07
CA LEU A 73 4.99 4.17 -2.03
C LEU A 73 6.09 3.16 -1.65
N LEU A 74 6.96 2.85 -2.61
CA LEU A 74 8.12 1.98 -2.44
C LEU A 74 9.32 2.80 -1.95
N VAL A 75 9.71 2.60 -0.69
CA VAL A 75 10.80 3.34 -0.04
C VAL A 75 12.17 2.82 -0.43
N THR A 76 12.29 1.50 -0.53
CA THR A 76 13.55 0.84 -0.92
C THR A 76 13.75 0.98 -2.42
N ASN A 77 14.96 1.34 -2.85
CA ASN A 77 15.27 1.39 -4.27
C ASN A 77 15.03 0.00 -4.89
N GLN A 78 14.37 -0.06 -6.05
CA GLN A 78 14.09 -1.34 -6.71
C GLN A 78 15.35 -2.19 -6.92
N LYS A 79 16.50 -1.56 -7.15
CA LYS A 79 17.79 -2.25 -7.32
C LYS A 79 18.34 -2.87 -6.03
N GLU A 80 17.83 -2.44 -4.88
CA GLU A 80 18.23 -2.92 -3.56
C GLU A 80 17.26 -3.99 -3.01
N ILE A 81 16.15 -4.24 -3.72
CA ILE A 81 15.22 -5.31 -3.38
C ILE A 81 15.95 -6.65 -3.58
N ARG A 82 16.21 -7.34 -2.47
CA ARG A 82 16.88 -8.64 -2.50
C ARG A 82 15.92 -9.71 -3.00
N GLU A 83 16.34 -10.48 -4.00
CA GLU A 83 15.57 -11.65 -4.48
C GLU A 83 15.27 -12.62 -3.33
N GLY A 84 14.04 -13.16 -3.33
CA GLY A 84 13.56 -14.06 -2.28
C GLY A 84 13.24 -13.39 -0.94
N SER A 85 13.43 -12.06 -0.80
CA SER A 85 12.99 -11.32 0.39
C SER A 85 11.46 -11.20 0.45
N CYS A 86 10.94 -10.89 1.64
CA CYS A 86 9.52 -10.55 1.79
C CYS A 86 9.14 -9.37 0.88
N LEU A 87 10.00 -8.34 0.80
CA LEU A 87 9.76 -7.18 -0.05
C LEU A 87 9.69 -7.53 -1.54
N ALA A 88 10.56 -8.43 -2.02
CA ALA A 88 10.47 -8.92 -3.41
C ALA A 88 9.11 -9.56 -3.67
N ARG A 89 8.63 -10.40 -2.73
CA ARG A 89 7.33 -11.07 -2.82
C ARG A 89 6.16 -10.09 -2.81
N GLU A 90 6.21 -9.05 -1.97
CA GLU A 90 5.23 -7.97 -1.93
C GLU A 90 5.19 -7.18 -3.23
N PHE A 91 6.36 -6.79 -3.73
CA PHE A 91 6.51 -6.01 -4.95
C PHE A 91 5.99 -6.78 -6.19
N ASP A 92 6.36 -8.06 -6.33
CA ASP A 92 5.86 -8.91 -7.41
C ASP A 92 4.35 -9.10 -7.31
N PHE A 93 3.80 -9.30 -6.11
CA PHE A 93 2.37 -9.41 -5.89
C PHE A 93 1.62 -8.14 -6.33
N LEU A 94 2.10 -6.97 -5.91
CA LEU A 94 1.50 -5.68 -6.27
C LEU A 94 1.55 -5.42 -7.78
N LYS A 95 2.65 -5.76 -8.44
CA LYS A 95 2.75 -5.68 -9.90
C LYS A 95 1.76 -6.61 -10.60
N ASN A 96 1.60 -7.84 -10.11
CA ASN A 96 0.70 -8.83 -10.70
C ASN A 96 -0.77 -8.43 -10.60
N ILE A 97 -1.18 -7.72 -9.53
CA ILE A 97 -2.56 -7.25 -9.35
C ILE A 97 -2.80 -5.86 -9.97
N GLY A 98 -1.80 -5.28 -10.65
CA GLY A 98 -1.92 -3.98 -11.32
C GLY A 98 -2.00 -2.78 -10.36
N ALA A 99 -1.37 -2.89 -9.18
CA ALA A 99 -1.35 -1.80 -8.21
C ALA A 99 -0.52 -0.59 -8.69
N CYS A 100 -0.90 0.60 -8.24
CA CYS A 100 -0.13 1.82 -8.48
C CYS A 100 1.06 1.87 -7.52
N ILE A 101 2.27 1.66 -8.02
CA ILE A 101 3.51 1.65 -7.21
C ILE A 101 4.39 2.83 -7.64
N LEU A 102 4.75 3.70 -6.70
CA LEU A 102 5.64 4.85 -6.92
C LEU A 102 6.92 4.71 -6.07
N PRO A 103 8.12 4.91 -6.64
CA PRO A 103 9.34 4.95 -5.83
C PRO A 103 9.45 6.26 -5.04
N VAL A 104 9.95 6.21 -3.80
CA VAL A 104 10.22 7.39 -2.95
C VAL A 104 11.22 8.36 -3.59
N GLY A 105 12.10 7.86 -4.47
CA GLY A 105 13.06 8.68 -5.22
C GLY A 105 12.44 9.79 -6.08
N ASP A 106 11.11 9.80 -6.24
CA ASP A 106 10.37 10.76 -7.08
C ASP A 106 9.45 11.71 -6.29
N LEU A 107 9.71 11.90 -4.99
CA LEU A 107 8.99 12.91 -4.18
C LEU A 107 9.41 14.35 -4.49
N SER A 108 10.45 14.55 -5.30
CA SER A 108 11.02 15.87 -5.62
C SER A 108 10.23 16.67 -6.66
N HIS A 109 9.38 16.01 -7.46
CA HIS A 109 8.63 16.67 -8.55
C HIS A 109 7.16 16.28 -8.64
N SER A 110 6.65 15.47 -7.72
CA SER A 110 5.29 14.97 -7.84
C SER A 110 4.27 15.95 -7.26
N ARG A 111 3.63 16.70 -8.16
CA ARG A 111 2.30 17.29 -7.95
C ARG A 111 1.26 16.28 -7.42
N ALA A 112 1.57 14.98 -7.36
CA ALA A 112 0.67 13.98 -6.80
C ALA A 112 0.59 14.02 -5.26
N LEU A 113 1.59 14.51 -4.52
CA LEU A 113 1.46 14.61 -3.06
C LEU A 113 0.50 15.76 -2.68
N ASP A 114 0.57 16.89 -3.38
CA ASP A 114 -0.33 18.03 -3.23
C ASP A 114 -1.76 17.75 -3.75
N ALA A 115 -1.92 16.76 -4.63
CA ALA A 115 -3.24 16.34 -5.12
C ALA A 115 -3.92 15.30 -4.18
N LEU A 116 -3.20 14.76 -3.20
CA LEU A 116 -3.67 13.69 -2.31
C LEU A 116 -3.89 14.14 -0.85
N LEU A 117 -3.40 15.33 -0.46
CA LEU A 117 -3.67 15.97 0.83
C LEU A 117 -4.83 16.96 0.71
#